data_AF-A0A066VM69-F1
#
_entry.id   AF-A0A066VM69-F1
#
_cell.length_a   1.000
_cell.length_b   1.000
_cell.length_c   1.000
_cell.angle_alpha   90.00
_cell.angle_beta   90.00
_cell.angle_gamma   90.00
#
_symmetry.space_group_name_H-M   'P 1'
#
loop_
_entity.id
_entity.type
_entity.pdbx_description
1 polymer ?
#
loop_
_entity_poly.entity_id
_entity_poly.type
_entity_poly.pdbx_seq_one_letter_code
_entity_poly.pdbx_strand_id
1 'polypeptide(L)' 'MDEIEALKNPIAFSLTEVDHLISPKQLEQVKAIMKKKDGTVPCEFKQYPNTVHGGLNRPNLADPQVKAGFEGAFAQAVSF' A
#
# COMPACT_ATOMS: atom_id res chain seq x y z
N MET A 1 -16.12 3.59 -0.02
CA MET A 1 -15.55 3.27 -1.34
C MET A 1 -15.61 4.48 -2.26
N ASP A 2 -16.62 5.33 -2.09
CA ASP A 2 -16.78 6.63 -2.76
C ASP A 2 -15.52 7.49 -2.71
N GLU A 3 -14.78 7.48 -1.58
CA GLU A 3 -13.50 8.20 -1.45
C GLU A 3 -12.42 7.69 -2.41
N ILE A 4 -12.36 6.37 -2.64
CA ILE A 4 -11.43 5.75 -3.60
C ILE A 4 -11.87 6.07 -5.03
N GLU A 5 -13.18 6.11 -5.29
CA GLU A 5 -13.72 6.53 -6.59
C GLU A 5 -13.45 8.01 -6.87
N ALA A 6 -13.35 8.84 -5.84
CA ALA A 6 -13.04 10.26 -5.96
C ALA A 6 -11.56 10.56 -6.24
N LEU A 7 -10.66 9.57 -6.16
CA LEU A 7 -9.23 9.76 -6.44
C LEU A 7 -9.01 10.21 -7.90
N LYS A 8 -8.16 11.25 -8.05
CA LYS A 8 -7.78 11.88 -9.33
C LYS A 8 -6.27 11.98 -9.55
N ASN A 9 -5.48 11.87 -8.48
CA ASN A 9 -4.03 11.99 -8.54
C ASN A 9 -3.38 10.60 -8.49
N PRO A 10 -2.14 10.46 -8.99
CA PRO A 10 -1.36 9.25 -8.78
C PRO A 10 -1.39 8.83 -7.31
N ILE A 11 -1.59 7.52 -7.08
CA ILE A 11 -1.60 6.96 -5.72
C ILE A 11 -0.79 5.66 -5.62
N ALA A 12 0.04 5.58 -4.59
CA ALA A 12 0.75 4.36 -4.22
C ALA A 12 0.09 3.74 -2.98
N PHE A 13 -0.23 2.45 -3.06
CA PHE A 13 -0.73 1.65 -1.95
C PHE A 13 0.38 0.74 -1.42
N SER A 14 1.07 1.22 -0.38
CA SER A 14 2.01 0.43 0.41
C SER A 14 1.25 -0.38 1.47
N LEU A 15 1.12 -1.69 1.22
CA LEU A 15 0.28 -2.59 2.01
C LEU A 15 1.14 -3.48 2.92
N THR A 16 0.61 -3.79 4.09
CA THR A 16 1.20 -4.79 4.97
C THR A 16 0.69 -6.19 4.66
N GLU A 17 1.45 -7.21 5.01
CA GLU A 17 1.04 -8.61 4.79
C GLU A 17 -0.18 -8.96 5.64
N VAL A 18 -0.16 -8.59 6.92
CA VAL A 18 -1.24 -8.83 7.87
C VAL A 18 -1.83 -7.49 8.33
N ASP A 19 -2.94 -7.09 7.72
CA ASP A 19 -3.68 -5.90 8.10
C ASP A 19 -5.07 -6.28 8.64
N HIS A 20 -5.37 -5.87 9.88
CA HIS A 20 -6.67 -6.13 10.51
C HIS A 20 -7.69 -5.01 10.26
N LEU A 21 -7.26 -3.86 9.74
CA LEU A 21 -8.13 -2.74 9.36
C LEU A 21 -8.56 -2.83 7.89
N ILE A 22 -7.73 -3.39 7.02
CA ILE A 22 -8.06 -3.61 5.61
C ILE A 22 -8.28 -5.11 5.36
N SER A 23 -9.54 -5.51 5.28
CA SER A 23 -9.86 -6.89 4.93
C SER A 23 -9.48 -7.20 3.46
N PRO A 24 -9.20 -8.47 3.12
CA PRO A 24 -8.93 -8.88 1.74
C PRO A 24 -10.03 -8.47 0.76
N LYS A 25 -11.30 -8.52 1.20
CA LYS A 25 -12.45 -8.11 0.39
C LYS A 25 -12.41 -6.61 0.06
N GLN A 26 -12.07 -5.76 1.03
CA GLN A 26 -11.94 -4.32 0.78
C GLN A 26 -10.78 -4.03 -0.17
N LEU A 27 -9.64 -4.71 -0.02
CA LEU A 27 -8.51 -4.55 -0.92
C LEU A 27 -8.87 -4.92 -2.38
N GLU A 28 -9.60 -6.02 -2.58
CA GLU A 28 -10.06 -6.40 -3.92
C GLU A 28 -11.03 -5.38 -4.53
N GLN A 29 -11.90 -4.77 -3.71
CA GLN A 29 -12.77 -3.67 -4.17
C GLN A 29 -11.97 -2.43 -4.58
N VAL A 30 -10.94 -2.06 -3.80
CA VAL A 30 -10.04 -0.94 -4.14
C VAL A 30 -9.32 -1.20 -5.46
N LYS A 31 -8.74 -2.39 -5.64
CA LYS A 31 -8.09 -2.79 -6.90
C LYS A 31 -9.07 -2.73 -8.08
N ALA A 32 -10.30 -3.21 -7.91
CA ALA A 32 -11.31 -3.18 -8.95
C ALA A 32 -11.70 -1.74 -9.35
N ILE A 33 -11.78 -0.81 -8.40
CA ILE A 33 -12.04 0.61 -8.68
C ILE A 33 -10.85 1.23 -9.42
N MET A 34 -9.62 1.02 -8.94
CA MET A 34 -8.44 1.59 -9.58
C MET A 34 -8.20 1.02 -10.99
N LYS A 35 -8.52 -0.26 -11.22
CA LYS A 35 -8.48 -0.87 -12.55
C LYS A 35 -9.46 -0.22 -13.55
N LYS A 36 -10.61 0.30 -13.09
CA LYS A 36 -11.51 1.07 -13.98
C LYS A 36 -10.94 2.45 -14.34
N LYS A 37 -9.96 2.93 -13.57
CA LYS A 37 -9.28 4.22 -13.75
C LYS A 37 -7.92 4.07 -14.43
N ASP A 38 -7.55 2.87 -14.87
CA ASP A 38 -6.27 2.60 -15.52
C ASP A 38 -6.05 3.56 -16.70
N GLY A 39 -4.83 4.08 -16.82
CA GLY A 39 -4.47 5.08 -17.84
C GLY A 39 -4.92 6.52 -17.55
N THR A 40 -5.77 6.76 -16.54
CA THR A 40 -6.16 8.12 -16.10
C THR A 40 -5.59 8.49 -14.73
N VAL A 41 -5.57 7.54 -13.80
CA VAL A 41 -5.02 7.71 -12.46
C VAL A 41 -3.96 6.64 -12.26
N PRO A 42 -2.67 6.96 -12.43
CA PRO A 42 -1.59 6.01 -12.16
C PRO A 42 -1.72 5.44 -10.75
N CYS A 43 -1.59 4.12 -10.64
CA CYS A 43 -1.75 3.43 -9.37
C CYS A 43 -0.73 2.31 -9.25
N GLU A 44 -0.12 2.18 -8.07
CA GLU A 44 0.74 1.05 -7.72
C GLU A 44 0.22 0.38 -6.46
N PHE A 45 0.24 -0.95 -6.45
CA PHE A 45 0.00 -1.75 -5.25
C PHE A 45 1.24 -2.57 -4.94
N LYS A 46 1.75 -2.45 -3.71
CA LYS A 46 2.87 -3.27 -3.26
C LYS A 46 2.63 -3.75 -1.84
N GLN A 47 2.69 -5.06 -1.65
CA GLN A 47 2.56 -5.67 -0.33
C GLN A 47 3.95 -6.05 0.20
N TYR A 48 4.26 -5.61 1.41
CA TYR A 48 5.53 -5.87 2.07
C TYR A 48 5.41 -7.08 3.01
N PRO A 49 6.20 -8.15 2.83
CA PRO A 49 6.10 -9.38 3.62
C PRO A 49 6.54 -9.18 5.08
N ASN A 50 6.02 -10.00 5.99
CA ASN A 50 6.28 -9.96 7.44
C ASN A 50 6.07 -8.57 8.06
N THR A 51 5.04 -7.87 7.59
CA THR A 51 4.62 -6.60 8.16
C THR A 51 3.18 -6.68 8.67
N VAL A 52 2.91 -5.96 9.75
CA VAL A 52 1.58 -5.81 10.33
C VAL A 52 1.14 -4.35 10.26
N HIS A 53 -0.15 -4.09 10.41
CA HIS A 53 -0.68 -2.73 10.48
C HIS A 53 0.14 -1.85 11.44
N GLY A 54 0.63 -0.70 10.96
CA GLY A 54 1.50 0.22 11.71
C GLY A 54 2.99 -0.15 11.78
N GLY A 55 3.40 -1.30 11.23
CA GLY A 55 4.78 -1.81 11.30
C GLY A 55 5.85 -0.95 10.62
N LEU A 56 5.45 0.03 9.81
CA LEU A 56 6.35 0.95 9.10
C LEU A 56 6.57 2.28 9.85
N ASN A 57 5.87 2.55 10.95
CA ASN A 57 5.99 3.85 11.66
C ASN A 57 7.13 3.88 12.68
N ARG A 58 7.43 2.75 13.33
CA ARG A 58 8.53 2.58 14.30
C ARG A 58 9.20 1.22 14.10
N PRO A 59 9.83 1.00 12.93
CA PRO A 59 10.39 -0.28 12.58
C PRO A 59 11.58 -0.64 13.48
N ASN A 60 11.70 -1.92 13.85
CA ASN A 60 12.97 -2.44 14.37
C ASN A 60 13.94 -2.62 13.20
N LEU A 61 14.75 -1.61 12.91
CA LEU A 61 15.70 -1.63 11.78
C LEU A 61 16.86 -2.63 11.93
N ALA A 62 17.02 -3.26 13.11
CA ALA A 62 17.96 -4.36 13.29
C ALA A 62 17.46 -5.68 12.68
N ASP A 63 16.14 -5.83 12.50
CA ASP A 63 15.57 -6.94 11.74
C ASP A 63 15.68 -6.63 10.23
N PRO A 64 16.44 -7.43 9.45
CA PRO A 64 16.67 -7.14 8.04
C PRO A 64 15.40 -7.08 7.20
N GLN A 65 14.38 -7.84 7.56
CA GLN A 65 13.14 -7.90 6.80
C GLN A 65 12.24 -6.71 7.11
N VAL A 66 12.14 -6.33 8.38
CA VAL A 66 11.43 -5.11 8.79
C VAL A 66 12.09 -3.88 8.16
N LYS A 67 13.42 -3.83 8.16
CA LYS A 67 14.19 -2.78 7.50
C LYS A 67 13.88 -2.71 5.99
N ALA A 68 13.93 -3.84 5.29
CA ALA A 68 13.63 -3.90 3.86
C ALA A 68 12.19 -3.45 3.53
N GLY A 69 11.21 -3.81 4.37
CA GLY A 69 9.83 -3.36 4.24
C GLY A 69 9.69 -1.84 4.42
N PHE A 70 10.31 -1.29 5.46
CA PHE A 70 10.33 0.15 5.74
C PHE A 70 10.99 0.96 4.62
N GLU A 71 12.23 0.61 4.26
CA GLU A 71 12.98 1.32 3.22
C GLU A 71 12.31 1.17 1.85
N GLY A 72 11.72 0.00 1.57
CA GLY A 72 10.95 -0.23 0.36
C GLY A 72 9.70 0.64 0.26
N ALA A 73 8.91 0.71 1.34
CA ALA A 73 7.72 1.57 1.41
C ALA A 73 8.07 3.06 1.31
N PHE A 74 9.16 3.47 1.95
CA PHE A 74 9.68 4.84 1.83
C PHE A 74 10.11 5.15 0.39
N ALA A 75 10.92 4.29 -0.23
CA ALA A 75 11.36 4.46 -1.61
C ALA A 75 10.18 4.52 -2.58
N GLN A 76 9.16 3.68 -2.37
CA GLN A 76 7.91 3.71 -3.12
C GLN A 76 7.24 5.09 -3.00
N ALA A 77 7.06 5.60 -1.79
CA ALA A 77 6.35 6.85 -1.55
C ALA A 77 7.02 8.08 -2.18
N VAL A 78 8.34 8.08 -2.32
CA VAL A 78 9.10 9.24 -2.88
C VAL A 78 9.43 9.10 -4.37
N SER A 79 9.25 7.91 -4.95
CA SER A 79 9.63 7.62 -6.34
C SER A 79 8.45 7.36 -7.26
N PHE A 80 7.24 7.25 -6.70
CA PHE A 80 6.00 6.99 -7.45
C PHE A 80 5.37 8.27 -8.00
#